data_AF-A0A971PF07-F1
#
_entry.id   AF-A0A971PF07-F1
#
_cell.length_a   1.000
_cell.length_b   1.000
_cell.length_c   1.000
_cell.angle_alpha   90.00
_cell.angle_beta   90.00
_cell.angle_gamma   90.00
#
_symmetry.space_group_name_H-M   'P 1'
#
loop_
_entity.id
_entity.type
_entity.pdbx_description
1 polymer ?
#
loop_
_entity_poly.entity_id
_entity_poly.type
_entity_poly.pdbx_seq_one_letter_code
_entity_poly.pdbx_strand_id
1 'polypeptide(L)'
;MNKLVIAAIIGMLFLTACEVGTNNDVKVLAPANIEVSANITTPDEISSMEMIDRGKTKINRYEVYSELYDFAKENFCGRKFEVLESKEIDDYESMSQHKDAAIKNCRAIVIENPGIDIKIESSGKYDELISAPIMLLVEHAEKHGTYQLYTEKMIIDIKVDIDFVKGFEGVFNTNTEVSKVLTLDEIEELINEKKPYYWDYIWKNLDIEDMYANEGVRLEKMQMNLDNNGKAYKVLALYHYDFALRLLFFKEDKYIDYIDFGGKMAGTEYRLEKAGDKVFIVGKSCRGYGTGMGRYFEDWYTLTDKGKKLVVSLPYDDYVGSPVGGYDLKAKSIKLNTNGEISLTADYDLKKFYYMRTDIGDDIYGVSVEVQKKVIFKWDNEKAAFVSEFAPNDMGMTEIPPEGKDIAEKCTYKLKNKYQILTEAILLLDEETDTYEKENMKSAWKLFLNDCEDCDEKAVLFEMLKKK
;
A
#
# COMPACT_ATOMS: atom_id res chain seq x y z
N MET A 1 6.56 4.09 1.02
CA MET A 1 6.72 2.62 1.04
C MET A 1 7.12 2.18 -0.38
N ASN A 2 8.35 1.67 -0.56
CA ASN A 2 8.99 1.52 -1.87
C ASN A 2 8.21 0.58 -2.81
N LYS A 3 7.93 1.03 -4.04
CA LYS A 3 7.33 0.25 -5.13
C LYS A 3 8.09 -1.06 -5.44
N LEU A 4 9.35 -1.18 -5.01
CA LEU A 4 10.14 -2.42 -5.02
C LEU A 4 9.47 -3.58 -4.25
N VAL A 5 8.69 -3.28 -3.20
CA VAL A 5 8.01 -4.30 -2.38
C VAL A 5 6.69 -4.75 -3.02
N ILE A 6 6.04 -3.92 -3.84
CA ILE A 6 4.76 -4.29 -4.51
C ILE A 6 5.03 -5.03 -5.82
N ALA A 7 6.09 -4.68 -6.56
CA ALA A 7 6.52 -5.44 -7.74
C ALA A 7 6.94 -6.88 -7.39
N ALA A 8 7.44 -7.11 -6.17
CA ALA A 8 7.80 -8.44 -5.68
C ALA A 8 6.60 -9.38 -5.44
N ILE A 9 5.38 -8.84 -5.32
CA ILE A 9 4.16 -9.64 -5.08
C ILE A 9 3.54 -10.13 -6.40
N ILE A 10 3.76 -9.44 -7.52
CA ILE A 10 3.18 -9.79 -8.82
C ILE A 10 4.02 -10.84 -9.57
N GLY A 11 5.31 -10.96 -9.27
CA GLY A 11 6.18 -12.01 -9.86
C GLY A 11 5.95 -13.43 -9.33
N MET A 12 5.09 -13.62 -8.33
CA MET A 12 5.04 -14.85 -7.53
C MET A 12 3.97 -15.86 -7.98
N LEU A 13 3.78 -16.03 -9.30
CA LEU A 13 2.75 -16.95 -9.83
C LEU A 13 3.11 -17.58 -11.18
N PHE A 14 4.28 -18.20 -11.34
CA PHE A 14 4.45 -19.25 -12.36
C PHE A 14 5.31 -20.42 -11.86
N LEU A 15 4.70 -21.61 -11.94
CA LEU A 15 5.23 -22.91 -11.53
C LEU A 15 6.34 -23.39 -12.47
N THR A 16 7.34 -24.04 -11.88
CA THR A 16 8.37 -24.84 -12.55
C THR A 16 7.77 -26.00 -13.35
N ALA A 17 8.11 -26.10 -14.64
CA ALA A 17 8.02 -27.34 -15.39
C ALA A 17 9.22 -27.47 -16.34
N CYS A 18 10.08 -28.46 -16.12
CA CYS A 18 11.02 -28.91 -17.13
C CYS A 18 10.25 -29.65 -18.22
N GLU A 19 10.06 -29.03 -19.39
CA GLU A 19 9.65 -29.76 -20.59
C GLU A 19 10.89 -30.33 -21.28
N VAL A 20 11.12 -31.64 -21.11
CA VAL A 20 12.06 -32.40 -21.94
C VAL A 20 11.31 -32.84 -23.19
N GLY A 21 11.37 -32.00 -24.23
CA GLY A 21 10.93 -32.32 -25.58
C GLY A 21 12.13 -32.61 -26.48
N THR A 22 12.18 -33.80 -27.07
CA THR A 22 13.24 -34.25 -27.98
C THR A 22 13.19 -33.49 -29.32
N ASN A 23 14.10 -32.53 -29.50
CA ASN A 23 14.73 -32.10 -30.76
C ASN A 23 15.66 -30.90 -30.47
N ASN A 24 16.98 -31.11 -30.41
CA ASN A 24 18.11 -30.15 -30.50
C ASN A 24 18.04 -28.67 -29.98
N ASP A 25 17.03 -28.24 -29.22
CA ASP A 25 16.90 -26.89 -28.65
C ASP A 25 16.72 -26.97 -27.13
N VAL A 26 17.76 -27.38 -26.41
CA VAL A 26 17.73 -27.37 -24.94
C VAL A 26 17.91 -25.91 -24.47
N LYS A 27 16.88 -25.37 -23.82
CA LYS A 27 16.91 -24.06 -23.15
C LYS A 27 17.29 -24.23 -21.69
N VAL A 28 18.26 -23.46 -21.22
CA VAL A 28 18.65 -23.40 -19.80
C VAL A 28 18.14 -22.09 -19.21
N LEU A 29 17.24 -22.19 -18.23
CA LEU A 29 16.77 -21.04 -17.45
C LEU A 29 17.71 -20.83 -16.26
N ALA A 30 18.18 -19.61 -16.05
CA ALA A 30 19.11 -19.22 -14.98
C ALA A 30 20.39 -20.10 -14.99
N PRO A 31 21.30 -19.90 -15.96
CA PRO A 31 22.53 -20.69 -16.03
C PRO A 31 23.44 -20.42 -14.80
N ALA A 32 23.61 -21.43 -13.94
CA ALA A 32 24.45 -21.32 -12.74
C ALA A 32 25.91 -20.93 -13.01
N ASN A 33 26.39 -21.16 -14.23
CA ASN A 33 27.67 -20.64 -14.72
C ASN A 33 27.50 -20.19 -16.17
N ILE A 34 27.80 -18.92 -16.46
CA ILE A 34 27.88 -18.41 -17.83
C ILE A 34 29.31 -18.66 -18.33
N GLU A 35 29.48 -19.39 -19.44
CA GLU A 35 30.81 -19.60 -20.03
C GLU A 35 31.45 -18.27 -20.49
N VAL A 36 32.76 -18.13 -20.26
CA VAL A 36 33.51 -16.91 -20.59
C VAL A 36 33.68 -16.77 -22.10
N SER A 37 33.46 -15.55 -22.62
CA SER A 37 33.08 -15.23 -24.02
C SER A 37 31.59 -15.41 -24.28
N ALA A 38 30.75 -14.79 -23.44
CA ALA A 38 29.31 -14.72 -23.63
C ALA A 38 28.84 -13.30 -23.98
N ASN A 39 27.70 -13.21 -24.67
CA ASN A 39 27.01 -11.96 -24.91
C ASN A 39 25.60 -12.04 -24.37
N ILE A 40 25.13 -10.94 -23.77
CA ILE A 40 23.73 -10.79 -23.39
C ILE A 40 23.01 -9.92 -24.41
N THR A 41 21.83 -10.36 -24.85
CA THR A 41 20.95 -9.59 -25.73
C THR A 41 19.83 -8.99 -24.90
N THR A 42 19.77 -7.67 -24.87
CA THR A 42 18.74 -6.91 -24.16
C THR A 42 17.42 -6.91 -24.95
N PRO A 43 16.28 -6.59 -24.29
CA PRO A 43 14.98 -6.52 -24.94
C PRO A 43 14.94 -5.48 -26.07
N ASP A 44 14.13 -5.74 -27.10
CA ASP A 44 13.92 -4.80 -28.21
C ASP A 44 13.09 -3.56 -27.80
N GLU A 45 12.27 -3.69 -26.75
CA GLU A 45 11.38 -2.65 -26.24
C GLU A 45 11.41 -2.62 -24.70
N ILE A 46 10.98 -1.50 -24.12
CA ILE A 46 10.93 -1.28 -22.67
C ILE A 46 9.56 -0.72 -22.30
N SER A 47 8.95 -1.26 -21.25
CA SER A 47 7.63 -0.85 -20.77
C SER A 47 7.69 0.48 -20.00
N SER A 48 8.64 0.58 -19.07
CA SER A 48 8.82 1.76 -18.22
C SER A 48 10.26 1.88 -17.74
N MET A 49 10.65 3.09 -17.36
CA MET A 49 11.99 3.35 -16.81
C MET A 49 11.96 4.35 -15.68
N GLU A 50 12.89 4.19 -14.75
CA GLU A 50 13.12 5.11 -13.65
C GLU A 50 14.62 5.34 -13.43
N MET A 51 15.00 6.60 -13.29
CA MET A 51 16.37 7.00 -12.97
C MET A 51 16.52 7.20 -11.45
N ILE A 52 17.63 6.72 -10.89
CA ILE A 52 17.99 6.91 -9.49
C ILE A 52 19.43 7.41 -9.40
N ASP A 53 19.63 8.61 -8.82
CA ASP A 53 20.95 9.17 -8.57
C ASP A 53 21.29 9.00 -7.09
N ARG A 54 22.01 7.93 -6.76
CA ARG A 54 22.55 7.66 -5.40
C ARG A 54 21.47 7.71 -4.33
N GLY A 55 20.43 6.90 -4.52
CA GLY A 55 19.25 6.80 -3.66
C GLY A 55 18.19 7.88 -3.87
N LYS A 56 18.41 8.87 -4.74
CA LYS A 56 17.44 9.94 -5.02
C LYS A 56 16.71 9.69 -6.34
N THR A 57 15.38 9.66 -6.29
CA THR A 57 14.49 9.50 -7.47
C THR A 57 14.00 10.83 -8.04
N LYS A 58 14.43 11.97 -7.48
CA LYS A 58 13.98 13.30 -7.87
C LYS A 58 14.32 13.61 -9.33
N ILE A 59 13.31 14.07 -10.06
CA ILE A 59 13.44 14.61 -11.41
C ILE A 59 13.28 16.13 -11.37
N ASN A 60 14.36 16.86 -11.68
CA ASN A 60 14.41 18.33 -11.69
C ASN A 60 13.91 18.92 -13.01
N ARG A 61 13.93 18.16 -14.10
CA ARG A 61 13.58 18.61 -15.43
C ARG A 61 12.72 17.58 -16.14
N TYR A 62 11.66 18.05 -16.78
CA TYR A 62 10.74 17.16 -17.46
C TYR A 62 11.40 16.47 -18.68
N GLU A 63 12.36 17.15 -19.32
CA GLU A 63 13.15 16.66 -20.46
C GLU A 63 13.97 15.39 -20.15
N VAL A 64 14.24 15.12 -18.86
CA VAL A 64 14.93 13.90 -18.43
C VAL A 64 14.21 12.65 -18.91
N TYR A 65 12.88 12.66 -18.98
CA TYR A 65 12.13 11.52 -19.51
C TYR A 65 12.48 11.27 -20.98
N SER A 66 12.45 12.30 -21.82
CA SER A 66 12.84 12.17 -23.24
C SER A 66 14.26 11.64 -23.38
N GLU A 67 15.23 12.23 -22.68
CA GLU A 67 16.63 11.78 -22.71
C GLU A 67 16.81 10.33 -22.22
N LEU A 68 16.05 9.91 -21.20
CA LEU A 68 16.08 8.55 -20.68
C LEU A 68 15.58 7.54 -21.72
N TYR A 69 14.46 7.85 -22.39
CA TYR A 69 13.89 7.02 -23.45
C TYR A 69 14.76 7.00 -24.71
N ASP A 70 15.33 8.13 -25.10
CA ASP A 70 16.26 8.21 -26.23
C ASP A 70 17.54 7.43 -25.95
N PHE A 71 18.13 7.59 -24.75
CA PHE A 71 19.28 6.79 -24.30
C PHE A 71 19.00 5.29 -24.44
N ALA A 72 17.89 4.82 -23.87
CA ALA A 72 17.59 3.39 -23.86
C ALA A 72 17.36 2.86 -25.28
N LYS A 73 16.60 3.58 -26.10
CA LYS A 73 16.36 3.20 -27.49
C LYS A 73 17.64 3.13 -28.32
N GLU A 74 18.53 4.10 -28.16
CA GLU A 74 19.74 4.20 -28.99
C GLU A 74 20.86 3.28 -28.51
N ASN A 75 20.99 3.10 -27.19
CA ASN A 75 22.17 2.49 -26.58
C ASN A 75 21.88 1.19 -25.83
N PHE A 76 20.62 0.87 -25.50
CA PHE A 76 20.28 -0.31 -24.72
C PHE A 76 19.40 -1.31 -25.46
N CYS A 77 18.29 -0.91 -26.07
CA CYS A 77 17.32 -1.83 -26.66
C CYS A 77 17.88 -2.63 -27.84
N GLY A 78 17.64 -3.94 -27.87
CA GLY A 78 18.07 -4.86 -28.93
C GLY A 78 19.59 -4.96 -29.09
N ARG A 79 20.36 -4.47 -28.11
CA ARG A 79 21.84 -4.47 -28.15
C ARG A 79 22.40 -5.76 -27.57
N LYS A 80 23.62 -6.07 -28.02
CA LYS A 80 24.42 -7.17 -27.49
C LYS A 80 25.58 -6.61 -26.68
N PHE A 81 25.74 -7.09 -25.46
CA PHE A 81 26.83 -6.69 -24.58
C PHE A 81 27.71 -7.88 -24.22
N GLU A 82 29.03 -7.67 -24.26
CA GLU A 82 30.03 -8.64 -23.81
C GLU A 82 29.91 -8.80 -22.28
N VAL A 83 29.75 -10.05 -21.84
CA VAL A 83 29.74 -10.42 -20.42
C VAL A 83 31.18 -10.56 -19.95
N LEU A 84 31.57 -9.74 -18.98
CA LEU A 84 32.91 -9.76 -18.37
C LEU A 84 32.98 -10.69 -17.17
N GLU A 85 31.97 -10.60 -16.31
CA GLU A 85 31.84 -11.37 -15.07
C GLU A 85 30.36 -11.55 -14.78
N SER A 86 30.00 -12.67 -14.16
CA SER A 86 28.66 -12.91 -13.66
C SER A 86 28.69 -13.57 -12.30
N LYS A 87 27.69 -13.24 -11.49
CA LYS A 87 27.50 -13.80 -10.16
C LYS A 87 26.03 -14.15 -9.97
N GLU A 88 25.76 -15.41 -9.67
CA GLU A 88 24.44 -15.89 -9.26
C GLU A 88 24.19 -15.59 -7.78
N ILE A 89 22.97 -15.17 -7.47
CA ILE A 89 22.44 -14.95 -6.13
C ILE A 89 21.00 -15.47 -6.12
N ASP A 90 20.83 -16.72 -5.73
CA ASP A 90 19.51 -17.38 -5.65
C ASP A 90 18.62 -16.85 -4.51
N ASP A 91 19.25 -16.37 -3.44
CA ASP A 91 18.54 -15.87 -2.27
C ASP A 91 17.96 -14.47 -2.52
N TYR A 92 16.64 -14.37 -2.43
CA TYR A 92 15.90 -13.14 -2.72
C TYR A 92 16.29 -11.97 -1.81
N GLU A 93 16.43 -12.23 -0.50
CA GLU A 93 16.80 -11.19 0.47
C GLU A 93 18.21 -10.65 0.18
N SER A 94 19.16 -11.56 -0.10
CA SER A 94 20.52 -11.21 -0.48
C SER A 94 20.55 -10.39 -1.78
N MET A 95 19.79 -10.78 -2.80
CA MET A 95 19.69 -10.01 -4.05
C MET A 95 19.10 -8.61 -3.80
N SER A 96 18.05 -8.50 -2.98
CA SER A 96 17.46 -7.21 -2.61
C SER A 96 18.48 -6.31 -1.90
N GLN A 97 19.24 -6.85 -0.94
CA GLN A 97 20.29 -6.10 -0.24
C GLN A 97 21.38 -5.61 -1.20
N HIS A 98 21.77 -6.43 -2.17
CA HIS A 98 22.72 -6.07 -3.21
C HIS A 98 22.20 -4.92 -4.09
N LYS A 99 20.95 -4.99 -4.55
CA LYS A 99 20.29 -3.91 -5.32
C LYS A 99 20.18 -2.62 -4.52
N ASP A 100 19.73 -2.70 -3.26
CA ASP A 100 19.59 -1.54 -2.38
C ASP A 100 20.94 -0.85 -2.12
N ALA A 101 22.00 -1.63 -1.89
CA ALA A 101 23.35 -1.10 -1.73
C ALA A 101 23.85 -0.42 -3.01
N ALA A 102 23.59 -1.00 -4.18
CA ALA A 102 23.98 -0.43 -5.47
C ALA A 102 23.25 0.90 -5.73
N ILE A 103 21.92 0.92 -5.59
CA ILE A 103 21.09 2.12 -5.79
C ILE A 103 21.48 3.25 -4.85
N LYS A 104 21.82 2.92 -3.59
CA LYS A 104 22.19 3.93 -2.59
C LYS A 104 23.50 4.63 -2.92
N ASN A 105 24.46 3.94 -3.50
CA ASN A 105 25.83 4.44 -3.67
C ASN A 105 26.16 4.87 -5.10
N CYS A 106 25.44 4.37 -6.10
CA CYS A 106 25.71 4.57 -7.51
C CYS A 106 24.52 5.23 -8.23
N ARG A 107 24.78 5.72 -9.44
CA ARG A 107 23.72 6.04 -10.40
C ARG A 107 23.18 4.77 -11.03
N ALA A 108 21.86 4.69 -11.14
CA ALA A 108 21.19 3.54 -11.68
C ALA A 108 19.95 3.90 -12.51
N ILE A 109 19.60 3.03 -13.44
CA ILE A 109 18.35 3.05 -14.18
C ILE A 109 17.63 1.73 -13.93
N VAL A 110 16.40 1.82 -13.43
CA VAL A 110 15.47 0.69 -13.35
C VAL A 110 14.73 0.60 -14.68
N ILE A 111 14.68 -0.60 -15.25
CA ILE A 111 14.14 -0.88 -16.57
C ILE A 111 13.12 -2.01 -16.43
N GLU A 112 11.87 -1.76 -16.81
CA GLU A 112 10.82 -2.77 -16.87
C GLU A 112 10.81 -3.44 -18.24
N ASN A 113 11.08 -4.74 -18.26
CA ASN A 113 11.12 -5.54 -19.48
C ASN A 113 9.70 -6.01 -19.81
N PRO A 114 9.18 -5.74 -21.03
CA PRO A 114 7.91 -6.33 -21.47
C PRO A 114 8.00 -7.86 -21.61
N GLY A 115 9.20 -8.39 -21.88
CA GLY A 115 9.51 -9.80 -21.78
C GLY A 115 9.85 -10.23 -20.35
N ILE A 116 9.76 -11.52 -20.07
CA ILE A 116 10.15 -12.06 -18.75
C ILE A 116 11.65 -12.39 -18.73
N ASP A 117 12.23 -12.77 -19.86
CA ASP A 117 13.61 -13.24 -19.94
C ASP A 117 14.48 -12.42 -20.90
N ILE A 118 15.80 -12.48 -20.70
CA ILE A 118 16.82 -11.98 -21.64
C ILE A 118 17.75 -13.13 -22.06
N LYS A 119 18.23 -13.09 -23.31
CA LYS A 119 19.03 -14.17 -23.90
C LYS A 119 20.51 -13.99 -23.63
N ILE A 120 21.17 -15.09 -23.28
CA ILE A 120 22.64 -15.21 -23.30
C ILE A 120 23.07 -16.11 -24.45
N GLU A 121 24.03 -15.61 -25.22
CA GLU A 121 24.75 -16.34 -26.24
C GLU A 121 26.16 -16.63 -25.73
N SER A 122 26.39 -17.83 -25.23
CA SER A 122 27.71 -18.32 -24.78
C SER A 122 28.28 -19.33 -25.78
N SER A 123 29.53 -19.78 -25.57
CA SER A 123 30.15 -20.86 -26.36
C SER A 123 29.49 -22.24 -26.17
N GLY A 124 28.52 -22.32 -25.24
CA GLY A 124 27.76 -23.52 -24.95
C GLY A 124 26.88 -23.98 -26.11
N LYS A 125 26.42 -25.24 -26.04
CA LYS A 125 25.54 -25.85 -27.05
C LYS A 125 24.04 -25.57 -26.80
N TYR A 126 23.73 -24.66 -25.88
CA TYR A 126 22.39 -24.47 -25.33
C TYR A 126 21.99 -22.99 -25.42
N ASP A 127 20.69 -22.74 -25.59
CA ASP A 127 20.14 -21.38 -25.47
C ASP A 127 19.96 -21.06 -23.98
N GLU A 128 20.69 -20.07 -23.48
CA GLU A 128 20.64 -19.65 -22.08
C GLU A 128 19.74 -18.42 -21.93
N LEU A 129 18.87 -18.42 -20.92
CA LEU A 129 17.92 -17.35 -20.62
C LEU A 129 18.00 -16.95 -19.15
N ILE A 130 17.88 -15.65 -18.86
CA ILE A 130 17.79 -15.13 -17.48
C ILE A 130 16.46 -14.41 -17.29
N SER A 131 15.75 -14.77 -16.23
CA SER A 131 14.58 -14.02 -15.77
C SER A 131 14.98 -12.61 -15.34
N ALA A 132 14.41 -11.63 -16.04
CA ALA A 132 14.69 -10.22 -15.93
C ALA A 132 13.44 -9.37 -16.22
N PRO A 133 12.30 -9.59 -15.53
CA PRO A 133 11.12 -8.73 -15.68
C PRO A 133 11.40 -7.29 -15.25
N ILE A 134 12.29 -7.11 -14.27
CA ILE A 134 12.84 -5.82 -13.86
C ILE A 134 14.36 -5.94 -13.84
N MET A 135 15.01 -5.08 -14.62
CA MET A 135 16.46 -4.94 -14.64
C MET A 135 16.88 -3.66 -13.92
N LEU A 136 18.01 -3.72 -13.23
CA LEU A 136 18.65 -2.54 -12.67
C LEU A 136 20.03 -2.41 -13.30
N LEU A 137 20.21 -1.38 -14.13
CA LEU A 137 21.46 -1.02 -14.78
C LEU A 137 22.19 0.00 -13.92
N VAL A 138 23.38 -0.34 -13.43
CA VAL A 138 24.14 0.47 -12.46
C VAL A 138 25.51 0.80 -13.01
N GLU A 139 25.98 2.04 -12.81
CA GLU A 139 27.38 2.38 -13.07
C GLU A 139 28.33 1.55 -12.19
N HIS A 140 29.37 0.96 -12.76
CA HIS A 140 30.36 0.24 -11.97
C HIS A 140 31.32 1.24 -11.29
N ALA A 141 31.29 1.33 -9.96
CA ALA A 141 32.02 2.34 -9.20
C ALA A 141 33.54 2.36 -9.46
N GLU A 142 34.14 1.19 -9.72
CA GLU A 142 35.60 1.05 -9.86
C GLU A 142 36.10 0.85 -11.31
N LYS A 143 35.21 0.57 -12.27
CA LYS A 143 35.59 0.14 -13.63
C LYS A 143 34.86 1.01 -14.67
N HIS A 144 35.51 2.08 -15.12
CA HIS A 144 34.93 2.96 -16.14
C HIS A 144 34.69 2.22 -17.46
N GLY A 145 33.51 2.39 -18.07
CA GLY A 145 33.10 1.64 -19.27
C GLY A 145 32.58 0.23 -18.99
N THR A 146 32.38 -0.10 -17.71
CA THR A 146 31.69 -1.32 -17.25
C THR A 146 30.45 -0.91 -16.48
N TYR A 147 29.35 -1.64 -16.69
CA TYR A 147 28.10 -1.45 -15.97
C TYR A 147 27.66 -2.78 -15.38
N GLN A 148 26.94 -2.72 -14.27
CA GLN A 148 26.37 -3.90 -13.63
C GLN A 148 24.89 -3.99 -13.97
N LEU A 149 24.48 -5.11 -14.55
CA LEU A 149 23.09 -5.44 -14.80
C LEU A 149 22.62 -6.42 -13.73
N TYR A 150 21.72 -5.97 -12.87
CA TYR A 150 21.07 -6.81 -11.87
C TYR A 150 19.74 -7.32 -12.45
N THR A 151 19.55 -8.63 -12.42
CA THR A 151 18.31 -9.31 -12.84
C THR A 151 17.59 -9.88 -11.61
N GLU A 152 16.70 -10.86 -11.78
CA GLU A 152 16.06 -11.52 -10.63
C GLU A 152 17.06 -12.28 -9.75
N LYS A 153 18.02 -12.97 -10.37
CA LYS A 153 18.95 -13.89 -9.66
C LYS A 153 20.41 -13.73 -10.05
N MET A 154 20.76 -12.79 -10.93
CA MET A 154 22.15 -12.59 -11.36
C MET A 154 22.56 -11.13 -11.34
N ILE A 155 23.85 -10.92 -11.08
CA ILE A 155 24.56 -9.67 -11.32
C ILE A 155 25.56 -9.92 -12.43
N ILE A 156 25.51 -9.10 -13.48
CA ILE A 156 26.32 -9.29 -14.68
C ILE A 156 27.11 -8.01 -14.96
N ASP A 157 28.43 -8.09 -14.98
CA ASP A 157 29.28 -7.01 -15.44
C ASP A 157 29.29 -7.02 -16.97
N ILE A 158 28.75 -5.97 -17.57
CA ILE A 158 28.74 -5.77 -19.02
C ILE A 158 29.74 -4.69 -19.43
N LYS A 159 30.43 -4.95 -20.54
CA LYS A 159 31.26 -3.95 -21.20
C LYS A 159 30.43 -3.12 -22.17
N VAL A 160 30.63 -1.81 -22.15
CA VAL A 160 29.91 -0.88 -23.03
C VAL A 160 30.87 -0.01 -23.83
N ASP A 161 30.37 0.59 -24.91
CA ASP A 161 31.13 1.54 -25.71
C ASP A 161 31.04 2.98 -25.15
N ILE A 162 31.76 3.89 -25.80
CA ILE A 162 31.82 5.29 -25.38
C ILE A 162 30.50 6.05 -25.58
N ASP A 163 29.67 5.63 -26.53
CA ASP A 163 28.40 6.31 -26.81
C ASP A 163 27.37 5.93 -25.74
N PHE A 164 27.38 4.68 -25.29
CA PHE A 164 26.62 4.24 -24.11
C PHE A 164 27.00 5.04 -22.85
N VAL A 165 28.29 5.18 -22.55
CA VAL A 165 28.76 5.93 -21.37
C VAL A 165 28.25 7.37 -21.44
N LYS A 166 28.44 8.04 -22.58
CA LYS A 166 27.99 9.43 -22.78
C LYS A 166 26.48 9.56 -22.67
N GLY A 167 25.72 8.63 -23.25
CA GLY A 167 24.26 8.63 -23.18
C GLY A 167 23.77 8.46 -21.75
N PHE A 168 24.32 7.48 -21.02
CA PHE A 168 24.00 7.25 -19.62
C PHE A 168 24.31 8.48 -18.77
N GLU A 169 25.54 9.02 -18.85
CA GLU A 169 25.92 10.24 -18.15
C GLU A 169 25.05 11.44 -18.53
N GLY A 170 24.67 11.54 -19.81
CA GLY A 170 23.80 12.57 -20.36
C GLY A 170 22.48 12.67 -19.62
N VAL A 171 21.79 11.54 -19.39
CA VAL A 171 20.52 11.51 -18.65
C VAL A 171 20.67 12.13 -17.26
N PHE A 172 21.68 11.72 -16.49
CA PHE A 172 21.92 12.27 -15.15
C PHE A 172 22.33 13.74 -15.20
N ASN A 173 23.20 14.11 -16.14
CA ASN A 173 23.65 15.50 -16.31
C ASN A 173 22.49 16.42 -16.68
N THR A 174 21.55 15.99 -17.51
CA THR A 174 20.30 16.72 -17.78
C THR A 174 19.51 16.98 -16.50
N ASN A 175 19.54 16.05 -15.54
CA ASN A 175 18.89 16.22 -14.24
C ASN A 175 19.67 17.08 -13.23
N THR A 176 20.98 17.33 -13.42
CA THR A 176 21.84 18.01 -12.42
C THR A 176 21.56 19.50 -12.21
N GLU A 177 20.59 20.06 -12.92
CA GLU A 177 20.22 21.47 -12.77
C GLU A 177 19.72 21.85 -11.38
N VAL A 178 19.73 23.16 -11.11
CA VAL A 178 19.23 23.75 -9.86
C VAL A 178 17.88 23.13 -9.51
N SER A 179 17.78 22.56 -8.32
CA SER A 179 16.60 21.86 -7.82
C SER A 179 15.32 22.60 -8.21
N LYS A 180 14.57 22.04 -9.16
CA LYS A 180 13.26 22.55 -9.52
C LYS A 180 12.29 22.22 -8.39
N VAL A 181 11.48 23.21 -8.04
CA VAL A 181 10.29 23.03 -7.22
C VAL A 181 9.14 23.47 -8.10
N LEU A 182 8.24 22.54 -8.40
CA LEU A 182 7.08 22.86 -9.22
C LEU A 182 6.16 23.83 -8.49
N THR A 183 5.75 24.87 -9.21
CA THR A 183 4.68 25.76 -8.76
C THR A 183 3.32 25.12 -9.05
N LEU A 184 2.27 25.64 -8.43
CA LEU A 184 0.90 25.17 -8.66
C LEU A 184 0.48 25.33 -10.13
N ASP A 185 0.83 26.46 -10.76
CA ASP A 185 0.45 26.75 -12.16
C ASP A 185 1.18 25.81 -13.13
N GLU A 186 2.45 25.47 -12.87
CA GLU A 186 3.20 24.50 -13.67
C GLU A 186 2.62 23.08 -13.58
N ILE A 187 2.16 22.67 -12.39
CA ILE A 187 1.49 21.37 -12.19
C ILE A 187 0.19 21.32 -12.99
N GLU A 188 -0.61 22.39 -12.93
CA GLU A 188 -1.85 22.49 -13.69
C GLU A 188 -1.60 22.46 -15.20
N GLU A 189 -0.60 23.18 -15.69
CA GLU A 189 -0.20 23.16 -17.10
C GLU A 189 0.19 21.74 -17.54
N LEU A 190 1.04 21.05 -16.79
CA LEU A 190 1.45 19.67 -17.07
C LEU A 190 0.26 18.70 -17.15
N ILE A 191 -0.69 18.82 -16.21
CA ILE A 191 -1.90 17.98 -16.17
C ILE A 191 -2.81 18.28 -17.37
N ASN A 192 -2.99 19.55 -17.71
CA ASN A 192 -3.86 19.97 -18.82
C ASN A 192 -3.30 19.60 -20.19
N GLU A 193 -1.99 19.74 -20.38
CA GLU A 193 -1.30 19.36 -21.62
C GLU A 193 -1.20 17.84 -21.80
N LYS A 194 -1.35 17.07 -20.70
CA LYS A 194 -1.24 15.61 -20.68
C LYS A 194 0.04 15.10 -21.36
N LYS A 195 1.16 15.82 -21.18
CA LYS A 195 2.46 15.38 -21.70
C LYS A 195 2.80 14.00 -21.13
N PRO A 196 3.49 13.09 -21.84
CA PRO A 196 3.84 11.76 -21.31
C PRO A 196 4.49 11.80 -19.92
N TYR A 197 4.23 10.85 -19.02
CA TYR A 197 4.90 10.79 -17.69
C TYR A 197 4.70 12.00 -16.75
N TYR A 198 3.78 12.93 -17.05
CA TYR A 198 3.56 14.13 -16.24
C TYR A 198 3.28 13.84 -14.76
N TRP A 199 2.50 12.79 -14.45
CA TRP A 199 2.23 12.38 -13.07
C TRP A 199 3.51 12.02 -12.33
N ASP A 200 4.29 11.14 -12.94
CA ASP A 200 5.52 10.61 -12.37
C ASP A 200 6.54 11.74 -12.14
N TYR A 201 6.61 12.70 -13.08
CA TYR A 201 7.39 13.92 -12.92
C TYR A 201 6.94 14.77 -11.73
N ILE A 202 5.64 15.05 -11.61
CA ILE A 202 5.08 15.86 -10.51
C ILE A 202 5.39 15.20 -9.17
N TRP A 203 5.12 13.90 -9.02
CA TRP A 203 5.32 13.17 -7.77
C TRP A 203 6.79 13.11 -7.36
N LYS A 204 7.68 12.76 -8.29
CA LYS A 204 9.12 12.73 -8.02
C LYS A 204 9.71 14.11 -7.76
N ASN A 205 9.19 15.17 -8.37
CA ASN A 205 9.66 16.52 -8.12
C ASN A 205 9.25 17.03 -6.73
N LEU A 206 7.99 16.75 -6.34
CA LEU A 206 7.44 17.08 -5.03
C LEU A 206 7.89 16.14 -3.91
N ASP A 207 8.59 15.05 -4.24
CA ASP A 207 9.06 14.01 -3.32
C ASP A 207 7.90 13.33 -2.57
N ILE A 208 6.86 12.95 -3.31
CA ILE A 208 5.67 12.30 -2.75
C ILE A 208 5.37 10.97 -3.41
N GLU A 209 4.65 10.12 -2.68
CA GLU A 209 4.24 8.81 -3.18
C GLU A 209 3.31 8.95 -4.38
N ASP A 210 3.52 8.10 -5.38
CA ASP A 210 2.63 8.03 -6.54
C ASP A 210 1.21 7.65 -6.10
N MET A 211 0.24 8.19 -6.83
CA MET A 211 -1.17 7.86 -6.69
C MET A 211 -1.57 7.08 -7.93
N TYR A 212 -2.30 5.97 -7.80
CA TYR A 212 -2.86 5.26 -8.95
C TYR A 212 -3.76 6.20 -9.75
N ALA A 213 -3.18 6.85 -10.76
CA ALA A 213 -3.78 7.91 -11.53
C ALA A 213 -3.98 7.41 -12.96
N ASN A 214 -5.16 6.86 -13.23
CA ASN A 214 -5.60 6.65 -14.61
C ASN A 214 -6.09 7.97 -15.22
N GLU A 215 -6.25 7.98 -16.54
CA GLU A 215 -6.90 9.08 -17.27
C GLU A 215 -8.32 9.33 -16.75
N GLY A 216 -8.58 10.49 -16.17
CA GLY A 216 -9.91 10.84 -15.63
C GLY A 216 -9.90 11.79 -14.42
N VAL A 217 -8.94 12.72 -14.36
CA VAL A 217 -8.78 13.59 -13.20
C VAL A 217 -9.57 14.88 -13.37
N ARG A 218 -10.45 15.19 -12.40
CA ARG A 218 -10.98 16.53 -12.23
C ARG A 218 -10.05 17.31 -11.32
N LEU A 219 -9.69 18.52 -11.74
CA LEU A 219 -8.82 19.42 -10.99
C LEU A 219 -9.62 20.62 -10.51
N GLU A 220 -9.44 20.98 -9.24
CA GLU A 220 -10.02 22.20 -8.66
C GLU A 220 -8.95 23.00 -7.91
N LYS A 221 -8.89 24.30 -8.18
CA LYS A 221 -8.02 25.24 -7.47
C LYS A 221 -8.84 26.00 -6.43
N MET A 222 -8.30 26.12 -5.23
CA MET A 222 -8.96 26.86 -4.17
C MET A 222 -7.96 27.51 -3.22
N GLN A 223 -8.48 28.40 -2.36
CA GLN A 223 -7.72 29.01 -1.29
C GLN A 223 -8.30 28.58 0.06
N MET A 224 -7.42 28.21 0.99
CA MET A 224 -7.81 27.78 2.33
C MET A 224 -7.09 28.61 3.39
N ASN A 225 -7.87 29.19 4.31
CA ASN A 225 -7.34 29.86 5.50
C ASN A 225 -7.28 28.83 6.64
N LEU A 226 -6.08 28.30 6.88
CA LEU A 226 -5.82 27.24 7.86
C LEU A 226 -5.19 27.75 9.17
N ASP A 227 -4.96 29.06 9.25
CA ASP A 227 -4.60 29.78 10.46
C ASP A 227 -5.38 31.10 10.54
N ASN A 228 -5.42 31.72 11.73
CA ASN A 228 -6.14 32.97 11.95
C ASN A 228 -5.30 34.23 11.58
N ASN A 229 -4.01 34.06 11.27
CA ASN A 229 -3.03 35.16 11.19
C ASN A 229 -2.11 35.13 9.95
N GLY A 230 -2.23 34.12 9.09
CA GLY A 230 -1.34 33.89 7.95
C GLY A 230 -1.99 34.13 6.60
N LYS A 231 -1.15 34.06 5.55
CA LYS A 231 -1.62 34.06 4.16
C LYS A 231 -2.31 32.74 3.85
N ALA A 232 -3.37 32.81 3.06
CA ALA A 232 -4.10 31.64 2.60
C ALA A 232 -3.18 30.63 1.90
N TYR A 233 -3.41 29.35 2.15
CA TYR A 233 -2.83 28.29 1.35
C TYR A 233 -3.54 28.25 0.00
N LYS A 234 -2.78 28.12 -1.08
CA LYS A 234 -3.32 27.70 -2.38
C LYS A 234 -3.39 26.18 -2.37
N VAL A 235 -4.51 25.61 -2.76
CA VAL A 235 -4.74 24.18 -2.74
C VAL A 235 -5.14 23.72 -4.13
N LEU A 236 -4.49 22.65 -4.59
CA LEU A 236 -4.85 21.94 -5.81
C LEU A 236 -5.50 20.62 -5.41
N ALA A 237 -6.80 20.49 -5.65
CA ALA A 237 -7.55 19.26 -5.42
C ALA A 237 -7.57 18.43 -6.70
N LEU A 238 -7.08 17.20 -6.61
CA LEU A 238 -6.98 16.24 -7.68
C LEU A 238 -7.93 15.07 -7.39
N TYR A 239 -9.05 15.03 -8.10
CA TYR A 239 -10.06 13.98 -7.97
C TYR A 239 -9.81 12.90 -9.01
N HIS A 240 -9.46 11.70 -8.57
CA HIS A 240 -9.29 10.53 -9.43
C HIS A 240 -10.59 9.74 -9.43
N TYR A 241 -11.40 9.96 -10.48
CA TYR A 241 -12.80 9.55 -10.51
C TYR A 241 -13.55 9.99 -9.24
N ASP A 242 -14.56 9.24 -8.83
CA ASP A 242 -15.32 9.47 -7.59
C ASP A 242 -14.73 8.72 -6.38
N PHE A 243 -13.54 8.12 -6.52
CA PHE A 243 -12.99 7.20 -5.52
C PHE A 243 -11.86 7.78 -4.70
N ALA A 244 -11.01 8.66 -5.23
CA ALA A 244 -9.86 9.14 -4.49
C ALA A 244 -9.58 10.63 -4.73
N LEU A 245 -9.10 11.31 -3.70
CA LEU A 245 -8.79 12.73 -3.69
C LEU A 245 -7.39 12.93 -3.13
N ARG A 246 -6.58 13.71 -3.84
CA ARG A 246 -5.33 14.27 -3.32
C ARG A 246 -5.40 15.79 -3.28
N LEU A 247 -5.20 16.36 -2.10
CA LEU A 247 -5.08 17.80 -1.88
C LEU A 247 -3.60 18.16 -1.80
N LEU A 248 -3.08 18.94 -2.76
CA LEU A 248 -1.72 19.49 -2.71
C LEU A 248 -1.76 20.91 -2.14
N PHE A 249 -0.97 21.17 -1.10
CA PHE A 249 -0.97 22.46 -0.41
C PHE A 249 0.28 23.27 -0.72
N PHE A 250 0.07 24.54 -1.06
CA PHE A 250 1.11 25.51 -1.35
C PHE A 250 0.92 26.77 -0.52
N LYS A 251 2.02 27.37 -0.08
CA LYS A 251 2.03 28.68 0.57
C LYS A 251 3.15 29.51 -0.03
N GLU A 252 2.82 30.71 -0.50
CA GLU A 252 3.77 31.59 -1.20
C GLU A 252 4.51 30.86 -2.34
N ASP A 253 3.75 30.06 -3.11
CA ASP A 253 4.22 29.23 -4.24
C ASP A 253 5.24 28.13 -3.88
N LYS A 254 5.47 27.91 -2.59
CA LYS A 254 6.21 26.76 -2.07
C LYS A 254 5.26 25.62 -1.74
N TYR A 255 5.58 24.42 -2.24
CA TYR A 255 4.92 23.19 -1.82
C TYR A 255 5.14 22.92 -0.33
N ILE A 256 4.07 22.59 0.39
CA ILE A 256 4.08 22.32 1.83
C ILE A 256 3.92 20.84 2.11
N ASP A 257 2.82 20.25 1.65
CA ASP A 257 2.51 18.82 1.82
C ASP A 257 1.28 18.45 0.99
N TYR A 258 0.86 17.18 1.06
CA TYR A 258 -0.35 16.65 0.44
C TYR A 258 -1.22 15.88 1.45
N ILE A 259 -2.54 15.89 1.31
CA ILE A 259 -3.43 15.02 2.09
C ILE A 259 -4.26 14.19 1.12
N ASP A 260 -4.30 12.88 1.37
CA ASP A 260 -5.11 11.94 0.59
C ASP A 260 -6.38 11.57 1.36
N PHE A 261 -7.50 11.55 0.64
CA PHE A 261 -8.79 11.07 1.09
C PHE A 261 -9.40 10.10 0.07
N GLY A 262 -10.37 9.33 0.52
CA GLY A 262 -11.10 8.36 -0.27
C GLY A 262 -10.48 6.96 -0.24
N GLY A 263 -10.47 6.31 -1.39
CA GLY A 263 -10.43 4.87 -1.53
C GLY A 263 -11.82 4.29 -1.75
N LYS A 264 -11.85 2.99 -2.03
CA LYS A 264 -13.07 2.26 -2.42
C LYS A 264 -14.22 2.55 -1.45
N MET A 265 -15.34 3.10 -1.93
CA MET A 265 -16.55 3.42 -1.14
C MET A 265 -16.39 4.45 0.01
N ALA A 266 -15.23 5.06 0.22
CA ALA A 266 -15.04 6.06 1.28
C ALA A 266 -15.58 7.46 0.90
N GLY A 267 -15.67 7.75 -0.40
CA GLY A 267 -16.03 9.06 -0.93
C GLY A 267 -14.83 10.01 -1.01
N THR A 268 -15.01 11.14 -1.69
CA THR A 268 -13.95 12.15 -1.89
C THR A 268 -14.23 13.46 -1.17
N GLU A 269 -15.26 13.49 -0.33
CA GLU A 269 -15.66 14.68 0.41
C GLU A 269 -14.71 14.95 1.57
N TYR A 270 -14.41 16.23 1.78
CA TYR A 270 -13.68 16.73 2.94
C TYR A 270 -14.29 18.05 3.41
N ARG A 271 -13.97 18.44 4.63
CA ARG A 271 -14.44 19.68 5.26
C ARG A 271 -13.37 20.30 6.14
N LEU A 272 -13.57 21.57 6.50
CA LEU A 272 -12.76 22.27 7.50
C LEU A 272 -13.55 22.37 8.79
N GLU A 273 -12.92 21.97 9.89
CA GLU A 273 -13.45 22.09 11.24
C GLU A 273 -12.59 23.05 12.05
N LYS A 274 -13.21 23.88 12.91
CA LYS A 274 -12.49 24.94 13.64
C LYS A 274 -12.74 24.87 15.14
N ALA A 275 -11.67 24.97 15.91
CA ALA A 275 -11.71 25.08 17.36
C ALA A 275 -10.73 26.14 17.86
N GLY A 276 -11.24 27.34 18.15
CA GLY A 276 -10.41 28.48 18.54
C GLY A 276 -9.44 28.89 17.43
N ASP A 277 -8.15 28.72 17.67
CA ASP A 277 -7.07 29.01 16.74
C ASP A 277 -6.69 27.83 15.83
N LYS A 278 -7.30 26.67 16.02
CA LYS A 278 -7.00 25.44 15.27
C LYS A 278 -7.99 25.24 14.13
N VAL A 279 -7.45 24.90 12.98
CA VAL A 279 -8.21 24.45 11.80
C VAL A 279 -7.80 23.01 11.49
N PHE A 280 -8.79 22.14 11.36
CA PHE A 280 -8.61 20.74 11.00
C PHE A 280 -9.15 20.50 9.59
N ILE A 281 -8.40 19.76 8.79
CA ILE A 281 -8.83 19.25 7.48
C ILE A 281 -9.31 17.83 7.72
N VAL A 282 -10.59 17.59 7.45
CA VAL A 282 -11.27 16.34 7.82
C VAL A 282 -11.84 15.68 6.59
N GLY A 283 -11.55 14.40 6.39
CA GLY A 283 -12.06 13.63 5.27
C GLY A 283 -12.06 12.13 5.58
N LYS A 284 -12.63 11.35 4.67
CA LYS A 284 -12.76 9.90 4.85
C LYS A 284 -11.64 9.14 4.18
N SER A 285 -11.28 7.97 4.69
CA SER A 285 -10.33 7.06 4.05
C SER A 285 -10.76 5.61 4.17
N CYS A 286 -10.41 4.80 3.16
CA CYS A 286 -10.51 3.35 3.17
C CYS A 286 -9.14 2.77 3.57
N ARG A 287 -9.11 2.02 4.68
CA ARG A 287 -7.89 1.44 5.26
C ARG A 287 -7.84 -0.09 5.15
N GLY A 288 -8.92 -0.70 4.70
CA GLY A 288 -9.00 -2.13 4.41
C GLY A 288 -10.30 -2.45 3.69
N TYR A 289 -10.23 -3.21 2.61
CA TYR A 289 -11.41 -3.65 1.87
C TYR A 289 -11.17 -5.03 1.27
N GLY A 290 -12.17 -5.92 1.38
CA GLY A 290 -12.11 -7.23 0.75
C GLY A 290 -13.22 -8.15 1.24
N THR A 291 -13.08 -9.44 0.93
CA THR A 291 -13.99 -10.47 1.44
C THR A 291 -13.94 -10.49 2.96
N GLY A 292 -15.06 -10.19 3.60
CA GLY A 292 -15.16 -10.15 5.06
C GLY A 292 -14.56 -8.91 5.71
N MET A 293 -14.20 -7.85 4.97
CA MET A 293 -13.59 -6.66 5.56
C MET A 293 -13.99 -5.38 4.83
N GLY A 294 -14.38 -4.36 5.61
CA GLY A 294 -14.55 -2.99 5.15
C GLY A 294 -14.23 -2.03 6.28
N ARG A 295 -13.05 -1.42 6.24
CA ARG A 295 -12.54 -0.56 7.31
C ARG A 295 -12.41 0.87 6.81
N TYR A 296 -13.30 1.74 7.29
CA TYR A 296 -13.39 3.12 6.87
C TYR A 296 -13.25 4.09 8.04
N PHE A 297 -12.41 5.10 7.86
CA PHE A 297 -11.99 6.02 8.91
C PHE A 297 -12.28 7.47 8.51
N GLU A 298 -12.55 8.30 9.52
CA GLU A 298 -12.53 9.75 9.38
C GLU A 298 -11.16 10.24 9.90
N ASP A 299 -10.37 10.78 9.00
CA ASP A 299 -9.02 11.26 9.26
C ASP A 299 -9.04 12.77 9.46
N TRP A 300 -8.42 13.22 10.54
CA TRP A 300 -8.31 14.62 10.93
C TRP A 300 -6.86 15.04 10.86
N TYR A 301 -6.56 16.04 10.03
CA TYR A 301 -5.23 16.59 9.88
C TYR A 301 -5.16 18.03 10.36
N THR A 302 -4.01 18.41 10.89
CA THR A 302 -3.56 19.81 10.92
C THR A 302 -2.52 20.01 9.84
N LEU A 303 -2.42 21.24 9.32
CA LEU A 303 -1.39 21.63 8.37
C LEU A 303 -0.70 22.89 8.87
N THR A 304 0.63 22.87 8.85
CA THR A 304 1.46 24.06 9.14
C THR A 304 2.51 24.20 8.05
N ASP A 305 3.32 25.25 8.12
CA ASP A 305 4.45 25.44 7.18
C ASP A 305 5.55 24.36 7.31
N LYS A 306 5.46 23.50 8.34
CA LYS A 306 6.32 22.33 8.53
C LYS A 306 5.76 21.05 7.89
N GLY A 307 4.54 21.08 7.35
CA GLY A 307 3.87 19.92 6.78
C GLY A 307 2.58 19.54 7.51
N LYS A 308 1.97 18.45 7.06
CA LYS A 308 0.74 17.89 7.64
C LYS A 308 1.04 17.07 8.88
N LYS A 309 0.03 16.92 9.73
CA LYS A 309 0.05 15.99 10.85
C LYS A 309 -1.33 15.39 11.04
N LEU A 310 -1.43 14.07 10.96
CA LEU A 310 -2.61 13.32 11.39
C LEU A 310 -2.76 13.50 12.91
N VAL A 311 -3.86 14.10 13.35
CA VAL A 311 -4.14 14.37 14.76
C VAL A 311 -5.10 13.37 15.38
N VAL A 312 -5.90 12.69 14.56
CA VAL A 312 -6.64 11.47 14.90
C VAL A 312 -7.15 10.81 13.61
N SER A 313 -7.21 9.49 13.62
CA SER A 313 -7.98 8.69 12.67
C SER A 313 -8.88 7.77 13.49
N LEU A 314 -10.20 7.86 13.26
CA LEU A 314 -11.20 7.12 14.01
C LEU A 314 -12.18 6.42 13.06
N PRO A 315 -12.61 5.18 13.36
CA PRO A 315 -13.48 4.44 12.47
C PRO A 315 -14.83 5.15 12.37
N TYR A 316 -15.42 5.22 11.20
CA TYR A 316 -16.83 5.60 11.03
C TYR A 316 -17.70 4.45 10.53
N ASP A 317 -17.11 3.47 9.86
CA ASP A 317 -17.74 2.22 9.42
C ASP A 317 -16.63 1.16 9.36
N ASP A 318 -16.60 0.27 10.35
CA ASP A 318 -15.56 -0.77 10.49
C ASP A 318 -16.25 -2.14 10.64
N TYR A 319 -16.26 -2.88 9.53
CA TYR A 319 -16.76 -4.23 9.43
C TYR A 319 -15.60 -5.21 9.31
N VAL A 320 -15.55 -6.17 10.23
CA VAL A 320 -14.61 -7.28 10.20
C VAL A 320 -15.39 -8.57 10.42
N GLY A 321 -15.37 -9.44 9.42
CA GLY A 321 -16.02 -10.74 9.40
C GLY A 321 -15.01 -11.84 9.10
N SER A 322 -15.16 -12.96 9.81
CA SER A 322 -14.38 -14.19 9.64
C SER A 322 -15.33 -15.39 9.58
N PRO A 323 -14.86 -16.58 9.22
CA PRO A 323 -15.70 -17.79 9.24
C PRO A 323 -16.33 -18.12 10.60
N VAL A 324 -15.83 -17.56 11.71
CA VAL A 324 -16.37 -17.83 13.07
C VAL A 324 -17.32 -16.74 13.58
N GLY A 325 -17.33 -15.57 12.93
CA GLY A 325 -18.04 -14.38 13.41
C GLY A 325 -17.24 -13.11 13.17
N GLY A 326 -17.62 -12.04 13.85
CA GLY A 326 -17.04 -10.73 13.63
C GLY A 326 -17.85 -9.60 14.25
N TYR A 327 -17.60 -8.38 13.77
CA TYR A 327 -18.32 -7.19 14.22
C TYR A 327 -18.54 -6.18 13.10
N ASP A 328 -19.52 -5.31 13.33
CA ASP A 328 -19.84 -4.12 12.55
C ASP A 328 -19.92 -2.93 13.52
N LEU A 329 -19.02 -1.97 13.37
CA LEU A 329 -18.94 -0.76 14.18
C LEU A 329 -19.22 0.46 13.30
N LYS A 330 -20.36 1.12 13.55
CA LYS A 330 -20.80 2.29 12.76
C LYS A 330 -20.94 3.52 13.63
N ALA A 331 -20.26 4.59 13.24
CA ALA A 331 -20.43 5.89 13.87
C ALA A 331 -21.78 6.48 13.48
N LYS A 332 -22.65 6.68 14.47
CA LYS A 332 -23.88 7.48 14.32
C LYS A 332 -23.57 8.95 14.20
N SER A 333 -22.58 9.42 14.96
CA SER A 333 -22.11 10.80 14.85
C SER A 333 -20.68 10.94 15.36
N ILE A 334 -19.94 11.85 14.73
CA ILE A 334 -18.63 12.31 15.16
C ILE A 334 -18.75 13.83 15.29
N LYS A 335 -18.57 14.36 16.50
CA LYS A 335 -18.82 15.78 16.79
C LYS A 335 -17.63 16.42 17.47
N LEU A 336 -17.17 17.54 16.90
CA LEU A 336 -16.22 18.43 17.54
C LEU A 336 -16.95 19.31 18.58
N ASN A 337 -16.46 19.26 19.81
CA ASN A 337 -16.92 20.08 20.92
C ASN A 337 -15.87 21.14 21.20
N THR A 338 -16.29 22.40 21.13
CA THR A 338 -15.43 23.58 21.33
C THR A 338 -15.79 24.36 22.60
N ASN A 339 -16.87 23.97 23.28
CA ASN A 339 -17.30 24.56 24.53
C ASN A 339 -16.49 23.99 25.70
N GLY A 340 -15.41 24.67 26.08
CA GLY A 340 -14.49 24.24 27.13
C GLY A 340 -13.25 23.57 26.54
N GLU A 341 -12.86 22.41 27.07
CA GLU A 341 -11.75 21.63 26.51
C GLU A 341 -12.14 21.04 25.14
N ILE A 342 -11.31 21.30 24.13
CA ILE A 342 -11.52 20.81 22.76
C ILE A 342 -11.56 19.29 22.79
N SER A 343 -12.62 18.69 22.26
CA SER A 343 -12.76 17.22 22.21
C SER A 343 -13.60 16.76 21.03
N LEU A 344 -13.36 15.54 20.57
CA LEU A 344 -14.22 14.82 19.64
C LEU A 344 -15.03 13.80 20.42
N THR A 345 -16.33 13.73 20.15
CA THR A 345 -17.20 12.67 20.66
C THR A 345 -17.69 11.83 19.49
N ALA A 346 -17.41 10.54 19.54
CA ALA A 346 -17.92 9.56 18.59
C ALA A 346 -18.91 8.63 19.29
N ASP A 347 -20.15 8.63 18.79
CA ASP A 347 -21.21 7.72 19.24
C ASP A 347 -21.34 6.60 18.21
N TYR A 348 -21.19 5.36 18.65
CA TYR A 348 -21.15 4.16 17.82
C TYR A 348 -22.32 3.23 18.10
N ASP A 349 -22.85 2.64 17.04
CA ASP A 349 -23.54 1.35 17.12
C ASP A 349 -22.54 0.24 16.84
N LEU A 350 -22.43 -0.69 17.78
CA LEU A 350 -21.60 -1.88 17.64
C LEU A 350 -22.52 -3.10 17.59
N LYS A 351 -22.39 -3.89 16.54
CA LYS A 351 -22.99 -5.21 16.42
C LYS A 351 -21.91 -6.27 16.36
N LYS A 352 -21.88 -7.19 17.31
CA LYS A 352 -21.03 -8.38 17.27
C LYS A 352 -21.88 -9.57 16.83
N PHE A 353 -21.37 -10.41 15.94
CA PHE A 353 -22.08 -11.56 15.37
C PHE A 353 -21.22 -12.83 15.40
N TYR A 354 -21.88 -13.98 15.55
CA TYR A 354 -21.24 -15.27 15.78
C TYR A 354 -21.86 -16.32 14.86
N TYR A 355 -21.04 -16.92 13.98
CA TYR A 355 -21.48 -17.84 12.92
C TYR A 355 -21.70 -19.26 13.43
N MET A 356 -22.60 -19.39 14.41
CA MET A 356 -22.91 -20.68 15.05
C MET A 356 -23.91 -21.54 14.26
N ARG A 357 -24.45 -21.04 13.14
CA ARG A 357 -25.47 -21.70 12.28
C ARG A 357 -26.57 -22.37 13.09
N THR A 358 -27.34 -21.55 13.78
CA THR A 358 -28.49 -21.98 14.59
C THR A 358 -29.77 -21.37 14.02
N ASP A 359 -30.88 -22.11 14.00
CA ASP A 359 -32.23 -21.61 13.60
C ASP A 359 -32.83 -20.59 14.60
N ILE A 360 -32.00 -20.04 15.47
CA ILE A 360 -32.33 -19.18 16.63
C ILE A 360 -31.87 -17.74 16.39
N GLY A 361 -31.25 -17.48 15.25
CA GLY A 361 -30.69 -16.17 14.94
C GLY A 361 -31.77 -15.14 14.69
N ASP A 362 -31.60 -13.97 15.31
CA ASP A 362 -32.29 -12.75 14.91
C ASP A 362 -31.74 -12.21 13.55
N ASP A 363 -30.80 -12.94 12.93
CA ASP A 363 -30.03 -12.56 11.75
C ASP A 363 -29.51 -13.80 11.00
N ILE A 364 -29.14 -13.63 9.72
CA ILE A 364 -28.59 -14.66 8.80
C ILE A 364 -27.29 -15.32 9.31
N TYR A 365 -26.75 -14.82 10.42
CA TYR A 365 -25.46 -15.17 10.99
C TYR A 365 -25.55 -16.08 12.23
N GLY A 366 -26.73 -16.37 12.78
CA GLY A 366 -26.91 -17.33 13.88
C GLY A 366 -27.07 -16.69 15.26
N VAL A 367 -26.14 -15.86 15.74
CA VAL A 367 -26.36 -15.00 16.93
C VAL A 367 -25.70 -13.64 16.73
N SER A 368 -26.39 -12.58 17.11
CA SER A 368 -25.84 -11.23 17.17
C SER A 368 -26.19 -10.53 18.49
N VAL A 369 -25.34 -9.57 18.88
CA VAL A 369 -25.52 -8.71 20.04
C VAL A 369 -25.18 -7.28 19.64
N GLU A 370 -26.05 -6.34 19.97
CA GLU A 370 -25.90 -4.93 19.62
C GLU A 370 -25.76 -4.08 20.88
N VAL A 371 -24.80 -3.16 20.91
CA VAL A 371 -24.58 -2.19 21.99
C VAL A 371 -24.28 -0.81 21.41
N GLN A 372 -24.47 0.21 22.23
CA GLN A 372 -24.02 1.56 21.91
C GLN A 372 -22.73 1.84 22.65
N LYS A 373 -21.73 2.41 21.96
CA LYS A 373 -20.48 2.84 22.56
C LYS A 373 -20.31 4.34 22.35
N LYS A 374 -19.73 5.01 23.35
CA LYS A 374 -19.38 6.43 23.27
C LYS A 374 -17.92 6.59 23.61
N VAL A 375 -17.17 7.19 22.70
CA VAL A 375 -15.73 7.43 22.87
C VAL A 375 -15.48 8.93 22.81
N ILE A 376 -14.71 9.43 23.80
CA ILE A 376 -14.34 10.84 23.87
C ILE A 376 -12.84 10.95 23.65
N PHE A 377 -12.46 11.66 22.61
CA PHE A 377 -11.08 12.00 22.31
C PHE A 377 -10.82 13.44 22.75
N LYS A 378 -9.95 13.63 23.73
CA LYS A 378 -9.60 14.96 24.25
C LYS A 378 -8.39 15.50 23.51
N TRP A 379 -8.39 16.80 23.21
CA TRP A 379 -7.21 17.44 22.64
C TRP A 379 -6.09 17.50 23.69
N ASP A 380 -4.95 16.93 23.35
CA ASP A 380 -3.72 17.00 24.11
C ASP A 380 -2.81 18.07 23.48
N ASN A 381 -2.51 19.14 24.23
CA ASN A 381 -1.68 20.25 23.73
C ASN A 381 -0.21 19.87 23.58
N GLU A 382 0.32 18.99 24.43
CA GLU A 382 1.73 18.57 24.38
C GLU A 382 1.95 17.67 23.18
N LYS A 383 1.03 16.72 22.95
CA LYS A 383 1.06 15.85 21.78
C LYS A 383 0.56 16.53 20.53
N ALA A 384 -0.14 17.67 20.65
CA ALA A 384 -0.86 18.34 19.58
C ALA A 384 -1.66 17.35 18.72
N ALA A 385 -2.47 16.54 19.38
CA ALA A 385 -3.29 15.46 18.81
C ALA A 385 -4.50 15.17 19.72
N PHE A 386 -5.52 14.48 19.20
CA PHE A 386 -6.60 13.98 20.05
C PHE A 386 -6.21 12.62 20.64
N VAL A 387 -6.48 12.42 21.93
CA VAL A 387 -6.17 11.20 22.67
C VAL A 387 -7.42 10.63 23.33
N SER A 388 -7.53 9.31 23.39
CA SER A 388 -8.62 8.61 24.07
C SER A 388 -8.07 7.50 24.97
N GLU A 389 -8.96 6.74 25.58
CA GLU A 389 -8.61 5.49 26.29
C GLU A 389 -8.06 4.40 25.34
N PHE A 390 -8.33 4.51 24.04
CA PHE A 390 -7.80 3.65 23.00
C PHE A 390 -6.60 4.33 22.34
N ALA A 391 -5.43 3.71 22.43
CA ALA A 391 -4.23 4.18 21.77
C ALA A 391 -4.28 3.90 20.26
N PRO A 392 -3.77 4.81 19.42
CA PRO A 392 -3.63 4.54 18.00
C PRO A 392 -2.56 3.48 17.74
N ASN A 393 -2.72 2.72 16.66
CA ASN A 393 -1.70 1.78 16.16
C ASN A 393 -0.56 2.51 15.44
N ASP A 394 0.42 1.75 14.90
CA ASP A 394 1.60 2.29 14.21
C ASP A 394 1.27 3.16 12.98
N MET A 395 0.07 3.00 12.40
CA MET A 395 -0.42 3.82 11.29
C MET A 395 -1.21 5.05 11.76
N GLY A 396 -1.31 5.30 13.06
CA GLY A 396 -2.07 6.40 13.65
C GLY A 396 -3.59 6.16 13.72
N MET A 397 -4.06 4.93 13.46
CA MET A 397 -5.48 4.58 13.47
C MET A 397 -5.91 4.15 14.87
N THR A 398 -7.02 4.72 15.37
CA THR A 398 -7.61 4.29 16.64
C THR A 398 -8.47 3.06 16.40
N GLU A 399 -8.21 1.97 17.11
CA GLU A 399 -9.07 0.79 17.07
C GLU A 399 -10.00 0.79 18.29
N ILE A 400 -11.30 0.70 18.03
CA ILE A 400 -12.32 0.60 19.08
C ILE A 400 -12.66 -0.88 19.23
N PRO A 401 -12.25 -1.53 20.34
CA PRO A 401 -12.43 -2.97 20.49
C PRO A 401 -13.91 -3.32 20.50
N PRO A 402 -14.33 -4.42 19.86
CA PRO A 402 -15.72 -4.88 19.92
C PRO A 402 -16.06 -5.51 21.28
N GLU A 403 -15.09 -5.88 22.11
CA GLU A 403 -15.31 -6.42 23.45
C GLU A 403 -15.72 -5.33 24.46
N GLY A 404 -16.35 -5.75 25.56
CA GLY A 404 -16.69 -4.86 26.66
C GLY A 404 -17.73 -5.47 27.60
N LYS A 405 -17.91 -4.84 28.75
CA LYS A 405 -18.86 -5.29 29.78
C LYS A 405 -20.29 -5.44 29.23
N ASP A 406 -20.76 -4.45 28.48
CA ASP A 406 -22.13 -4.46 27.92
C ASP A 406 -22.36 -5.60 26.91
N ILE A 407 -21.32 -5.95 26.13
CA ILE A 407 -21.37 -7.12 25.25
C ILE A 407 -21.47 -8.39 26.08
N ALA A 408 -20.66 -8.51 27.14
CA ALA A 408 -20.67 -9.69 27.98
C ALA A 408 -22.00 -9.90 28.72
N GLU A 409 -22.56 -8.84 29.28
CA GLU A 409 -23.88 -8.86 29.93
C GLU A 409 -24.97 -9.29 28.92
N LYS A 410 -24.96 -8.75 27.69
CA LYS A 410 -25.96 -9.11 26.67
C LYS A 410 -25.76 -10.51 26.09
N CYS A 411 -24.53 -10.96 25.87
CA CYS A 411 -24.23 -12.33 25.48
C CYS A 411 -24.76 -13.30 26.54
N THR A 412 -24.48 -13.03 27.82
CA THR A 412 -24.96 -13.83 28.97
C THR A 412 -26.48 -13.85 29.05
N TYR A 413 -27.13 -12.70 28.87
CA TYR A 413 -28.59 -12.62 28.83
C TYR A 413 -29.17 -13.49 27.69
N LYS A 414 -28.57 -13.43 26.49
CA LYS A 414 -29.01 -14.24 25.35
C LYS A 414 -28.79 -15.73 25.58
N LEU A 415 -27.64 -16.10 26.14
CA LEU A 415 -27.30 -17.46 26.55
C LEU A 415 -28.36 -18.03 27.50
N LYS A 416 -28.67 -17.33 28.60
CA LYS A 416 -29.64 -17.80 29.60
C LYS A 416 -31.05 -17.90 29.03
N ASN A 417 -31.50 -16.91 28.27
CA ASN A 417 -32.86 -16.89 27.72
C ASN A 417 -33.08 -17.88 26.58
N LYS A 418 -32.03 -18.25 25.85
CA LYS A 418 -32.10 -19.18 24.72
C LYS A 418 -31.42 -20.52 25.03
N TYR A 419 -31.13 -20.80 26.29
CA TYR A 419 -30.28 -21.92 26.73
C TYR A 419 -30.72 -23.28 26.17
N GLN A 420 -32.02 -23.59 26.22
CA GLN A 420 -32.54 -24.86 25.69
C GLN A 420 -32.27 -25.00 24.19
N ILE A 421 -32.56 -23.95 23.43
CA ILE A 421 -32.40 -23.97 21.97
C ILE A 421 -30.90 -24.00 21.60
N LEU A 422 -30.05 -23.28 22.34
CA LEU A 422 -28.59 -23.33 22.18
C LEU A 422 -28.02 -24.72 22.50
N THR A 423 -28.58 -25.40 23.51
CA THR A 423 -28.20 -26.78 23.87
C THR A 423 -28.51 -27.74 22.72
N GLU A 424 -29.71 -27.63 22.13
CA GLU A 424 -30.11 -28.43 20.95
C GLU A 424 -29.19 -28.16 19.76
N ALA A 425 -28.86 -26.89 19.49
CA ALA A 425 -27.98 -26.52 18.39
C ALA A 425 -26.55 -27.07 18.53
N ILE A 426 -25.98 -27.14 19.76
CA ILE A 426 -24.68 -27.79 19.98
C ILE A 426 -24.75 -29.30 19.68
N LEU A 427 -25.87 -29.96 19.93
CA LEU A 427 -26.01 -31.38 19.63
C LEU A 427 -25.99 -31.67 18.12
N LEU A 428 -26.53 -30.75 17.31
CA LEU A 428 -26.54 -30.85 15.85
C LEU A 428 -25.15 -30.73 15.22
N LEU A 429 -24.11 -30.31 15.96
CA LEU A 429 -22.73 -30.30 15.45
C LEU A 429 -22.22 -31.69 15.03
N ASP A 430 -22.82 -32.78 15.53
CA ASP A 430 -22.47 -34.14 15.10
C ASP A 430 -23.07 -34.53 13.75
N GLU A 431 -24.08 -33.79 13.28
CA GLU A 431 -24.71 -34.01 11.98
C GLU A 431 -23.96 -33.31 10.84
N GLU A 432 -23.08 -32.35 11.17
CA GLU A 432 -22.20 -31.72 10.18
C GLU A 432 -21.09 -32.69 9.74
N THR A 433 -21.07 -32.98 8.44
CA THR A 433 -20.15 -33.94 7.81
C THR A 433 -18.91 -33.25 7.25
N ASP A 434 -19.01 -31.96 6.95
CA ASP A 434 -17.87 -31.16 6.55
C ASP A 434 -17.03 -30.81 7.78
N THR A 435 -15.80 -31.33 7.81
CA THR A 435 -14.89 -31.17 8.95
C THR A 435 -14.45 -29.71 9.13
N TYR A 436 -14.27 -28.97 8.03
CA TYR A 436 -13.85 -27.58 8.08
C TYR A 436 -14.97 -26.70 8.65
N GLU A 437 -16.21 -26.90 8.17
CA GLU A 437 -17.38 -26.19 8.66
C GLU A 437 -17.67 -26.52 10.13
N LYS A 438 -17.55 -27.80 10.53
CA LYS A 438 -17.72 -28.23 11.91
C LYS A 438 -16.75 -27.52 12.86
N GLU A 439 -15.47 -27.41 12.49
CA GLU A 439 -14.46 -26.73 13.31
C GLU A 439 -14.67 -25.21 13.36
N ASN A 440 -15.13 -24.59 12.27
CA ASN A 440 -15.54 -23.17 12.27
C ASN A 440 -16.72 -22.93 13.20
N MET A 441 -17.76 -23.77 13.15
CA MET A 441 -18.91 -23.68 14.05
C MET A 441 -18.48 -23.86 15.51
N LYS A 442 -17.64 -24.85 15.83
CA LYS A 442 -17.11 -25.01 17.19
C LYS A 442 -16.35 -23.78 17.66
N SER A 443 -15.57 -23.16 16.77
CA SER A 443 -14.81 -21.96 17.08
C SER A 443 -15.73 -20.75 17.29
N ALA A 444 -16.80 -20.63 16.51
CA ALA A 444 -17.85 -19.62 16.71
C ALA A 444 -18.55 -19.77 18.07
N TRP A 445 -18.86 -21.01 18.48
CA TRP A 445 -19.40 -21.31 19.80
C TRP A 445 -18.43 -20.90 20.92
N LYS A 446 -17.14 -21.25 20.80
CA LYS A 446 -16.12 -20.83 21.77
C LYS A 446 -16.05 -19.32 21.87
N LEU A 447 -16.09 -18.61 20.74
CA LEU A 447 -16.07 -17.15 20.70
C LEU A 447 -17.27 -16.56 21.46
N PHE A 448 -18.50 -16.96 21.13
CA PHE A 448 -19.71 -16.49 21.81
C PHE A 448 -19.70 -16.76 23.32
N LEU A 449 -19.32 -17.98 23.72
CA LEU A 449 -19.27 -18.36 25.13
C LEU A 449 -18.16 -17.63 25.88
N ASN A 450 -17.01 -17.37 25.25
CA ASN A 450 -15.92 -16.58 25.84
C ASN A 450 -16.33 -15.13 26.08
N ASP A 451 -17.17 -14.56 25.22
CA ASP A 451 -17.74 -13.23 25.42
C ASP A 451 -18.80 -13.20 26.54
N CYS A 452 -19.41 -14.33 26.92
CA CYS A 452 -20.34 -14.38 28.06
C CYS A 452 -19.61 -14.27 29.40
N GLU A 453 -20.26 -13.69 30.41
CA GLU A 453 -19.86 -13.78 31.81
C GLU A 453 -19.93 -15.24 32.31
N ASP A 454 -19.22 -15.54 33.39
CA ASP A 454 -19.23 -16.88 33.97
C ASP A 454 -20.60 -17.22 34.59
N CYS A 455 -21.19 -18.33 34.13
CA CYS A 455 -22.46 -18.86 34.62
C CYS A 455 -22.54 -20.39 34.41
N ASP A 456 -23.47 -21.05 35.10
CA ASP A 456 -23.66 -22.50 35.02
C ASP A 456 -23.97 -22.96 33.59
N GLU A 457 -24.81 -22.20 32.87
CA GLU A 457 -25.15 -22.49 31.48
C GLU A 457 -23.93 -22.47 30.55
N LYS A 458 -23.05 -21.47 30.71
CA LYS A 458 -21.79 -21.36 29.96
C LYS A 458 -20.90 -22.56 30.21
N ALA A 459 -20.75 -22.95 31.48
CA ALA A 459 -19.94 -24.10 31.86
C ALA A 459 -20.45 -25.41 31.24
N VAL A 460 -21.77 -25.63 31.26
CA VAL A 460 -22.39 -26.82 30.65
C VAL A 460 -22.18 -26.85 29.14
N LEU A 461 -22.43 -25.74 28.43
CA LEU A 461 -22.25 -25.71 26.97
C LEU A 461 -20.78 -25.89 26.57
N PHE A 462 -19.82 -25.36 27.34
CA PHE A 462 -18.40 -25.65 27.11
C PHE A 462 -18.07 -27.13 27.26
N GLU A 463 -18.59 -27.80 28.29
CA GLU A 463 -18.38 -29.24 28.49
C GLU A 463 -19.04 -30.08 27.39
N MET A 464 -20.19 -29.65 26.87
CA MET A 464 -20.79 -30.28 25.70
C MET A 464 -19.90 -30.10 24.47
N LEU A 465 -19.39 -28.90 24.22
CA LEU A 465 -18.56 -28.59 23.07
C LEU A 465 -17.23 -29.36 23.06
N LYS A 466 -16.63 -29.63 24.23
CA LYS A 466 -15.41 -30.46 24.36
C LYS A 466 -15.62 -31.92 23.97
N LYS A 467 -16.86 -32.41 24.04
CA LYS A 467 -17.23 -33.80 23.70
C LYS A 467 -17.58 -33.99 22.22
N LYS A 468 -17.65 -32.90 21.46
CA LYS A 468 -17.91 -32.86 20.02
C LYS A 468 -16.60 -32.68 19.26
#